data_AF-A0A062XVE3-F1
#
_entry.id   AF-A0A062XVE3-F1
#
_cell.length_a   1.000
_cell.length_b   1.000
_cell.length_c   1.000
_cell.angle_alpha   90.00
_cell.angle_beta   90.00
_cell.angle_gamma   90.00
#
_symmetry.space_group_name_H-M   'P 1'
#
loop_
_entity.id
_entity.type
_entity.pdbx_description
1 polymer ?
#
loop_
_entity_poly.entity_id
_entity_poly.type
_entity_poly.pdbx_seq_one_letter_code
_entity_poly.pdbx_strand_id
1 'polypeptide(L)'
;MSDRKYRHRGYQDSDWEERERQREQSRRARDEERLAPRGRGLGAPTVSVFRCRVCGEKQPFTSSVPLEATCFKCKTALHSCAHCSFFDTSAPNECLKPVLTRVPNKNAANACQLYSPRLVQEFASDEPSLKDPRAAFEALFRKR
;
A
#
# COMPACT_ATOMS: atom_id res chain seq x y z
N MET A 1 -16.00 42.91 -40.01
CA MET A 1 -15.23 44.13 -40.36
C MET A 1 -13.88 44.09 -39.67
N SER A 2 -12.97 43.32 -40.24
CA SER A 2 -11.59 43.17 -39.80
C SER A 2 -10.69 43.86 -40.81
N ASP A 3 -10.32 45.11 -40.57
CA ASP A 3 -9.15 45.70 -41.23
C ASP A 3 -8.52 46.75 -40.29
N ARG A 4 -7.52 46.29 -39.52
CA ARG A 4 -6.54 47.17 -38.89
C ARG A 4 -5.17 46.60 -39.25
N LYS A 5 -4.60 47.15 -40.33
CA LYS A 5 -3.33 46.75 -40.97
C LYS A 5 -2.07 46.88 -40.08
N TYR A 6 -2.20 47.30 -38.83
CA TYR A 6 -1.12 47.25 -37.84
C TYR A 6 -1.69 47.02 -36.44
N ARG A 7 -1.57 45.79 -35.91
CA ARG A 7 -1.63 45.54 -34.46
C ARG A 7 -0.25 45.85 -33.90
N HIS A 8 0.01 47.11 -33.56
CA HIS A 8 1.17 47.44 -32.73
C HIS A 8 0.97 46.78 -31.37
N ARG A 9 1.82 45.81 -31.03
CA ARG A 9 1.88 45.21 -29.69
C ARG A 9 2.26 46.33 -28.73
N GLY A 10 1.33 46.74 -27.89
CA GLY A 10 1.58 47.79 -26.90
C GLY A 10 2.49 47.27 -25.79
N TYR A 11 3.23 48.15 -25.12
CA TYR A 11 4.06 47.81 -23.96
C TYR A 11 3.29 47.11 -22.82
N GLN A 12 1.96 47.14 -22.83
CA GLN A 12 1.08 46.46 -21.86
C GLN A 12 0.64 45.05 -22.29
N ASP A 13 0.80 44.69 -23.57
CA ASP A 13 0.43 43.35 -24.07
C ASP A 13 1.50 42.30 -23.71
N SER A 14 2.78 42.70 -23.60
CA SER A 14 3.88 41.82 -23.18
C SER A 14 3.70 41.31 -21.75
N ASP A 15 3.28 42.20 -20.85
CA ASP A 15 3.09 41.89 -19.43
C ASP A 15 1.91 40.94 -19.20
N TRP A 16 0.89 41.04 -20.06
CA TRP A 16 -0.30 40.20 -19.98
C TRP A 16 0.01 38.77 -20.44
N GLU A 17 0.71 38.61 -21.56
CA GLU A 17 1.15 37.30 -22.06
C GLU A 17 2.17 36.62 -21.14
N GLU A 18 3.06 37.40 -20.52
CA GLU A 18 4.01 36.86 -19.53
C GLU A 18 3.30 36.38 -18.27
N ARG A 19 2.33 37.15 -17.77
CA ARG A 19 1.50 36.77 -16.62
C ARG A 19 0.64 35.54 -16.91
N GLU A 20 0.12 35.40 -18.13
CA GLU A 20 -0.66 34.23 -18.53
C GLU A 20 0.22 32.98 -18.61
N ARG A 21 1.43 33.08 -19.18
CA ARG A 21 2.41 32.00 -19.19
C ARG A 21 2.83 31.55 -17.78
N GLN A 22 3.06 32.49 -16.86
CA GLN A 22 3.35 32.16 -15.45
C GLN A 22 2.16 31.48 -14.75
N ARG A 23 0.93 31.90 -15.05
CA ARG A 23 -0.29 31.22 -14.55
C ARG A 23 -0.44 29.82 -15.10
N GLU A 24 -0.09 29.60 -16.35
CA GLU A 24 -0.14 28.27 -16.95
C GLU A 24 0.94 27.34 -16.39
N GLN A 25 2.18 27.83 -16.21
CA GLN A 25 3.26 27.09 -15.57
C GLN A 25 2.93 26.71 -14.12
N SER A 26 2.37 27.63 -13.34
CA SER A 26 1.96 27.35 -11.95
C SER A 26 0.80 26.36 -11.85
N ARG A 27 -0.12 26.34 -12.83
CA ARG A 27 -1.16 25.31 -12.94
C ARG A 27 -0.56 23.94 -13.24
N ARG A 28 0.33 23.86 -14.24
CA ARG A 28 1.03 22.60 -14.60
C ARG A 28 1.82 22.03 -13.43
N ALA A 29 2.58 22.87 -12.71
CA ALA A 29 3.32 22.46 -11.51
C ALA A 29 2.39 21.92 -10.40
N ARG A 30 1.22 22.55 -10.19
CA ARG A 30 0.24 22.12 -9.19
C ARG A 30 -0.43 20.79 -9.56
N ASP A 31 -0.68 20.54 -10.84
CA ASP A 31 -1.24 19.27 -11.32
C ASP A 31 -0.18 18.15 -11.26
N GLU A 32 1.08 18.44 -11.56
CA GLU A 32 2.21 17.51 -11.37
C GLU A 32 2.40 17.13 -9.89
N GLU A 33 2.27 18.09 -8.97
CA GLU A 33 2.31 17.86 -7.51
C GLU A 33 1.07 17.09 -6.97
N ARG A 34 -0.04 17.05 -7.71
CA ARG A 34 -1.20 16.21 -7.39
C ARG A 34 -1.02 14.77 -7.86
N LEU A 35 -0.32 14.58 -8.98
CA LEU A 35 0.04 13.27 -9.53
C LEU A 35 1.25 12.65 -8.83
N ALA A 36 2.09 13.46 -8.17
CA ALA A 36 3.19 12.99 -7.35
C ALA A 36 2.68 12.24 -6.10
N PRO A 37 3.29 11.11 -5.70
CA PRO A 37 2.89 10.36 -4.50
C PRO A 37 3.00 11.24 -3.25
N ARG A 38 1.85 11.68 -2.72
CA ARG A 38 1.81 12.50 -1.50
C ARG A 38 2.00 11.61 -0.28
N GLY A 39 3.17 11.67 0.32
CA GLY A 39 3.44 11.03 1.60
C GLY A 39 4.89 11.15 2.04
N ARG A 40 5.11 11.26 3.34
CA ARG A 40 6.45 11.14 3.94
C ARG A 40 6.94 9.70 3.73
N GLY A 41 7.69 9.46 2.64
CA GLY A 41 8.91 8.67 2.70
C GLY A 41 8.90 7.14 2.52
N LEU A 42 7.81 6.44 2.17
CA LEU A 42 7.90 4.97 1.94
C LEU A 42 7.17 4.42 0.69
N GLY A 43 6.44 5.25 -0.08
CA GLY A 43 5.67 4.76 -1.23
C GLY A 43 4.42 3.95 -0.84
N ALA A 44 3.76 3.32 -1.80
CA ALA A 44 2.65 2.39 -1.55
C ALA A 44 3.21 1.00 -1.16
N PRO A 45 2.55 0.24 -0.25
CA PRO A 45 3.01 -1.09 0.12
C PRO A 45 3.05 -2.00 -1.10
N THR A 46 4.13 -2.75 -1.25
CA THR A 46 4.44 -3.51 -2.48
C THR A 46 4.06 -4.98 -2.41
N VAL A 47 3.83 -5.55 -1.21
CA VAL A 47 3.60 -6.99 -1.05
C VAL A 47 2.48 -7.29 -0.04
N SER A 48 1.60 -8.23 -0.37
CA SER A 48 0.65 -8.83 0.57
C SER A 48 1.23 -10.10 1.19
N VAL A 49 1.33 -10.15 2.51
CA VAL A 49 1.96 -11.26 3.26
C VAL A 49 0.96 -11.88 4.23
N PHE A 50 0.96 -13.20 4.36
CA PHE A 50 0.24 -13.90 5.42
C PHE A 50 1.16 -14.12 6.63
N ARG A 51 0.72 -13.68 7.82
CA ARG A 51 1.48 -13.85 9.07
C ARG A 51 0.70 -14.62 10.10
N CYS A 52 1.40 -15.42 10.88
CA CYS A 52 0.83 -16.03 12.07
C CYS A 52 0.52 -14.94 13.12
N ARG A 53 -0.69 -14.95 13.67
CA ARG A 53 -1.14 -14.01 14.72
C ARG A 53 -0.48 -14.25 16.07
N VAL A 54 0.00 -15.47 16.31
CA VAL A 54 0.59 -15.86 17.61
C VAL A 54 2.08 -15.53 17.65
N CYS A 55 2.84 -15.94 16.63
CA CYS A 55 4.30 -15.76 16.62
C CYS A 55 4.81 -14.68 15.64
N GLY A 56 3.95 -14.10 14.80
CA GLY A 56 4.31 -13.06 13.83
C GLY A 56 5.08 -13.54 12.60
N GLU A 57 5.35 -14.84 12.49
CA GLU A 57 6.16 -15.42 11.42
C GLU A 57 5.42 -15.41 10.07
N LYS A 58 6.15 -15.06 8.99
CA LYS A 58 5.61 -15.06 7.62
C LYS A 58 5.33 -16.49 7.20
N GLN A 59 4.13 -16.77 6.73
CA GLN A 59 3.73 -18.11 6.27
C GLN A 59 3.64 -18.12 4.75
N PRO A 60 4.05 -19.23 4.08
CA PRO A 60 3.83 -19.38 2.66
C PRO A 60 2.33 -19.37 2.38
N PHE A 61 1.90 -18.50 1.46
CA PHE A 61 0.50 -18.34 1.09
C PHE A 61 0.39 -18.24 -0.42
N THR A 62 -0.43 -19.12 -1.01
CA THR A 62 -0.66 -19.14 -2.46
C THR A 62 -2.02 -18.54 -2.80
N SER A 63 -3.10 -19.14 -2.29
CA SER A 63 -4.48 -18.72 -2.61
C SER A 63 -5.47 -19.06 -1.51
N SER A 64 -5.33 -20.23 -0.89
CA SER A 64 -6.12 -20.67 0.26
C SER A 64 -5.24 -21.29 1.33
N VAL A 65 -5.74 -21.30 2.57
CA VAL A 65 -5.10 -21.99 3.69
C VAL A 65 -5.86 -23.30 3.90
N PRO A 66 -5.21 -24.48 3.85
CA PRO A 66 -5.89 -25.74 4.12
C PRO A 66 -6.30 -25.85 5.59
N LEU A 67 -7.31 -26.67 5.89
CA LEU A 67 -7.84 -26.86 7.25
C LEU A 67 -6.78 -27.34 8.25
N GLU A 68 -5.88 -28.20 7.78
CA GLU A 68 -4.79 -28.79 8.56
C GLU A 68 -3.53 -27.94 8.57
N ALA A 69 -3.56 -26.75 7.97
CA ALA A 69 -2.41 -25.85 7.93
C ALA A 69 -2.01 -25.44 9.34
N THR A 70 -0.74 -25.66 9.67
CA THR A 70 -0.14 -25.23 10.92
C THR A 70 1.06 -24.33 10.66
N CYS A 71 1.32 -23.40 11.59
CA CYS A 71 2.48 -22.54 11.51
C CYS A 71 3.77 -23.36 11.65
N PHE A 72 4.74 -23.20 10.75
CA PHE A 72 6.00 -23.94 10.84
C PHE A 72 6.83 -23.62 12.10
N LYS A 73 6.62 -22.45 12.72
CA LYS A 73 7.37 -22.00 13.90
C LYS A 73 6.70 -22.40 15.21
N CYS A 74 5.44 -22.03 15.40
CA CYS A 74 4.73 -22.23 16.67
C CYS A 74 3.68 -23.35 16.61
N LYS A 75 3.51 -24.03 15.46
CA LYS A 75 2.58 -25.14 15.23
C LYS A 75 1.11 -24.83 15.50
N THR A 76 0.74 -23.55 15.64
CA THR A 76 -0.66 -23.13 15.80
C THR A 76 -1.42 -23.34 14.50
N ALA A 77 -2.71 -23.69 14.61
CA ALA A 77 -3.60 -23.82 13.46
C ALA A 77 -3.77 -22.47 12.74
N LEU A 78 -3.42 -22.44 11.46
CA LEU A 78 -3.55 -21.26 10.61
C LEU A 78 -4.99 -21.09 10.11
N HIS A 79 -5.74 -22.19 9.94
CA HIS A 79 -7.16 -22.13 9.60
C HIS A 79 -8.02 -21.99 10.87
N SER A 80 -8.03 -20.80 11.45
CA SER A 80 -8.73 -20.49 12.69
C SER A 80 -9.36 -19.09 12.67
N CYS A 81 -10.39 -18.85 13.48
CA CYS A 81 -11.07 -17.54 13.52
C CYS A 81 -10.08 -16.39 13.76
N ALA A 82 -9.07 -16.58 14.61
CA ALA A 82 -8.07 -15.56 14.91
C ALA A 82 -7.25 -15.10 13.67
N HIS A 83 -7.09 -15.97 12.67
CA HIS A 83 -6.36 -15.69 11.42
C HIS A 83 -7.28 -15.25 10.28
N CYS A 84 -8.60 -15.21 10.51
CA CYS A 84 -9.59 -14.81 9.51
C CYS A 84 -9.65 -13.27 9.35
N SER A 85 -9.88 -12.80 8.13
CA SER A 85 -10.09 -11.37 7.81
C SER A 85 -11.43 -10.85 8.33
N PHE A 86 -12.44 -11.72 8.44
CA PHE A 86 -13.80 -11.37 8.87
C PHE A 86 -14.05 -11.49 10.37
N PHE A 87 -13.03 -11.85 11.15
CA PHE A 87 -13.15 -11.97 12.60
C PHE A 87 -13.25 -10.60 13.24
N ASP A 88 -14.37 -10.35 13.93
CA ASP A 88 -14.68 -9.10 14.60
C ASP A 88 -15.45 -9.39 15.89
N THR A 89 -14.89 -9.03 17.04
CA THR A 89 -15.48 -9.29 18.36
C THR A 89 -16.74 -8.48 18.64
N SER A 90 -17.01 -7.42 17.87
CA SER A 90 -18.21 -6.59 18.00
C SER A 90 -19.42 -7.13 17.24
N ALA A 91 -19.20 -8.06 16.31
CA ALA A 91 -20.25 -8.64 15.46
C ALA A 91 -20.94 -9.85 16.12
N PRO A 92 -22.19 -10.19 15.72
CA PRO A 92 -22.83 -11.43 16.17
C PRO A 92 -21.98 -12.64 15.81
N ASN A 93 -21.88 -13.61 16.73
CA ASN A 93 -21.00 -14.79 16.62
C ASN A 93 -19.51 -14.46 16.42
N GLU A 94 -19.10 -13.20 16.64
CA GLU A 94 -17.77 -12.66 16.43
C GLU A 94 -17.26 -12.73 14.97
N CYS A 95 -18.18 -12.63 14.01
CA CYS A 95 -17.87 -12.68 12.59
C CYS A 95 -18.71 -11.68 11.80
N LEU A 96 -18.10 -10.98 10.85
CA LEU A 96 -18.80 -10.08 9.92
C LEU A 96 -19.65 -10.82 8.89
N LYS A 97 -19.39 -12.12 8.69
CA LYS A 97 -20.19 -12.97 7.79
C LYS A 97 -21.30 -13.68 8.59
N PRO A 98 -22.45 -13.98 7.96
CA PRO A 98 -23.54 -14.69 8.62
C PRO A 98 -23.16 -16.15 8.88
N VAL A 99 -22.53 -16.43 10.03
CA VAL A 99 -22.19 -17.79 10.47
C VAL A 99 -23.31 -18.32 11.35
N LEU A 100 -23.75 -19.55 11.09
CA LEU A 100 -24.83 -20.21 11.84
C LEU A 100 -24.43 -20.55 13.28
N THR A 101 -23.18 -20.95 13.50
CA THR A 101 -22.67 -21.40 14.80
C THR A 101 -21.45 -20.59 15.23
N ARG A 102 -21.42 -20.18 16.50
CA ARG A 102 -20.27 -19.53 17.11
C ARG A 102 -19.20 -20.58 17.42
N VAL A 103 -18.00 -20.38 16.91
CA VAL A 103 -16.82 -21.20 17.28
C VAL A 103 -16.35 -20.77 18.69
N PRO A 104 -16.26 -21.66 19.69
CA PRO A 104 -15.86 -21.27 21.05
C PRO A 104 -14.36 -20.97 21.15
N ASN A 105 -13.50 -21.83 20.59
CA ASN A 105 -12.06 -21.66 20.61
C ASN A 105 -11.56 -21.02 19.30
N LYS A 106 -11.16 -19.75 19.36
CA LYS A 106 -10.78 -18.95 18.19
C LYS A 106 -9.39 -19.27 17.64
N ASN A 107 -8.56 -19.95 18.42
CA ASN A 107 -7.21 -20.34 18.06
C ASN A 107 -7.13 -21.81 17.58
N ALA A 108 -8.17 -22.59 17.81
CA ALA A 108 -8.26 -23.96 17.32
C ALA A 108 -8.60 -23.99 15.82
N ALA A 109 -8.20 -25.07 15.15
CA ALA A 109 -8.56 -25.31 13.77
C ALA A 109 -10.09 -25.40 13.64
N ASN A 110 -10.66 -24.72 12.65
CA ASN A 110 -12.10 -24.76 12.38
C ASN A 110 -12.37 -25.17 10.93
N ALA A 111 -13.54 -25.76 10.66
CA ALA A 111 -13.97 -26.15 9.32
C ALA A 111 -14.86 -25.09 8.65
N CYS A 112 -14.65 -23.81 8.98
CA CYS A 112 -15.50 -22.73 8.48
C CYS A 112 -15.29 -22.52 6.97
N GLN A 113 -16.34 -22.73 6.17
CA GLN A 113 -16.27 -22.58 4.70
C GLN A 113 -16.17 -21.11 4.25
N LEU A 114 -16.56 -20.15 5.10
CA LEU A 114 -16.48 -18.72 4.84
C LEU A 114 -15.14 -18.11 5.25
N TYR A 115 -14.16 -18.95 5.60
CA TYR A 115 -12.85 -18.51 6.03
C TYR A 115 -12.11 -17.78 4.90
N SER A 116 -11.51 -16.65 5.25
CA SER A 116 -10.61 -15.90 4.38
C SER A 116 -9.40 -15.49 5.21
N PRO A 117 -8.17 -15.84 4.79
CA PRO A 117 -6.98 -15.51 5.55
C PRO A 117 -6.77 -14.00 5.58
N ARG A 118 -6.40 -13.46 6.74
CA ARG A 118 -6.05 -12.06 6.88
C ARG A 118 -4.65 -11.80 6.34
N LEU A 119 -4.58 -11.11 5.21
CA LEU A 119 -3.31 -10.66 4.63
C LEU A 119 -2.94 -9.28 5.18
N VAL A 120 -1.65 -9.07 5.40
CA VAL A 120 -1.06 -7.80 5.82
C VAL A 120 -0.32 -7.21 4.64
N GLN A 121 -0.54 -5.93 4.35
CA GLN A 121 0.24 -5.20 3.35
C GLN A 121 1.56 -4.75 3.98
N GLU A 122 2.67 -5.13 3.36
CA GLU A 122 4.02 -4.78 3.76
C GLU A 122 4.77 -4.17 2.60
N PHE A 123 5.81 -3.41 2.93
CA PHE A 123 6.84 -3.07 1.97
C PHE A 123 7.73 -4.30 1.79
N ALA A 124 8.03 -4.64 0.54
CA ALA A 124 9.11 -5.56 0.24
C ALA A 124 10.35 -5.05 0.97
N SER A 125 10.85 -5.84 1.92
CA SER A 125 12.19 -5.61 2.43
C SER A 125 13.11 -5.84 1.25
N ASP A 126 13.85 -4.82 0.83
CA ASP A 126 15.06 -5.08 0.06
C ASP A 126 15.92 -5.96 0.97
N GLU A 127 16.12 -7.23 0.60
CA GLU A 127 17.18 -7.98 1.23
C GLU A 127 18.44 -7.11 1.09
N PRO A 128 19.21 -6.90 2.17
CA PRO A 128 20.48 -6.22 2.02
C PRO A 128 21.29 -7.10 1.07
N SER A 129 21.30 -6.74 -0.21
CA SER A 129 22.24 -7.33 -1.16
C SER A 129 23.58 -7.26 -0.45
N LEU A 130 24.34 -8.36 -0.44
CA LEU A 130 25.68 -8.49 0.14
C LEU A 130 26.68 -7.55 -0.57
N LYS A 131 26.34 -6.27 -0.69
CA LYS A 131 27.19 -5.18 -1.13
C LYS A 131 27.95 -4.76 0.10
N ASP A 132 29.25 -4.62 -0.09
CA ASP A 132 30.14 -4.06 0.92
C ASP A 132 29.51 -2.77 1.49
N PRO A 133 29.23 -2.70 2.81
CA PRO A 133 28.55 -1.57 3.42
C PRO A 133 29.29 -0.26 3.19
N ARG A 134 30.62 -0.31 3.01
CA ARG A 134 31.42 0.88 2.66
C ARG A 134 31.10 1.41 1.27
N ALA A 135 31.01 0.52 0.28
CA ALA A 135 30.67 0.90 -1.09
C ALA A 135 29.24 1.46 -1.20
N ALA A 136 28.29 0.89 -0.44
CA ALA A 136 26.93 1.40 -0.37
C ALA A 136 26.87 2.80 0.28
N PHE A 137 27.66 3.02 1.34
CA PHE A 137 27.77 4.33 1.98
C PHE A 137 28.38 5.39 1.04
N GLU A 138 29.49 5.07 0.37
CA GLU A 138 30.12 6.02 -0.57
C GLU A 138 29.19 6.43 -1.71
N ALA A 139 28.34 5.52 -2.21
CA ALA A 139 27.40 5.80 -3.30
C ALA A 139 26.37 6.88 -2.96
N LEU A 140 26.00 7.03 -1.68
CA LEU A 140 25.05 8.06 -1.24
C LEU A 140 25.62 9.48 -1.33
N PHE A 141 26.94 9.62 -1.24
CA PHE A 141 27.63 10.91 -1.21
C PHE A 141 28.32 11.28 -2.53
N ARG A 142 28.17 10.46 -3.58
CA ARG A 142 28.66 10.80 -4.92
C ARG A 142 27.76 11.88 -5.52
N LYS A 143 28.26 13.12 -5.52
CA LYS A 143 27.63 14.30 -6.14
C LYS A 143 27.36 14.06 -7.63
N ARG A 144 26.16 14.45 -8.08
CA ARG A 144 25.85 14.73 -9.49
C ARG A 144 26.50 16.03 -9.94
#